data_AF-A0A7J4K005-F1
#
_entry.id   AF-A0A7J4K005-F1
#
_cell.length_a   1.000
_cell.length_b   1.000
_cell.length_c   1.000
_cell.angle_alpha   90.00
_cell.angle_beta   90.00
_cell.angle_gamma   90.00
#
_symmetry.space_group_name_H-M   'P 1'
#
loop_
_entity.id
_entity.type
_entity.pdbx_description
1 polymer ?
#
loop_
_entity_poly.entity_id
_entity_poly.type
_entity_poly.pdbx_seq_one_letter_code
_entity_poly.pdbx_strand_id
1 'polypeptide(L)'
;MIPNSFRDFLERLRKEGKLLELKKPVSKHLELAGVAAALDGKPIFSDKIKENPHARIAGNVFSTRELVCEYFGCGKNELIPKLINAIN
;
A
#
# COMPACT_ATOMS: atom_id res chain seq x y z
N MET A 1 11.63 11.24 5.24
CA MET A 1 12.40 10.07 5.72
C MET A 1 11.99 8.85 4.92
N ILE A 2 12.95 8.10 4.39
CA ILE A 2 12.72 6.82 3.69
C ILE A 2 12.33 5.76 4.74
N PRO A 3 11.27 4.97 4.54
CA PRO A 3 10.84 3.96 5.50
C PRO A 3 11.88 2.82 5.58
N ASN A 4 12.15 2.32 6.80
CA ASN A 4 13.09 1.22 7.03
C ASN A 4 12.41 -0.16 6.92
N SER A 5 11.08 -0.20 6.84
CA SER A 5 10.31 -1.43 6.66
C SER A 5 8.98 -1.15 5.96
N PHE A 6 8.33 -2.22 5.48
CA PHE A 6 6.96 -2.15 4.95
C PHE A 6 5.98 -1.55 5.96
N ARG A 7 6.12 -1.90 7.25
CA ARG A 7 5.23 -1.39 8.31
C ARG A 7 5.43 0.10 8.53
N ASP A 8 6.67 0.58 8.50
CA ASP A 8 6.96 2.02 8.64
C ASP A 8 6.34 2.82 7.49
N PHE A 9 6.32 2.26 6.28
CA PHE A 9 5.68 2.91 5.14
C PHE A 9 4.16 2.98 5.33
N LEU A 10 3.51 1.90 5.78
CA LEU A 10 2.08 1.92 6.09
C LEU A 10 1.74 2.93 7.20
N GLU A 11 2.54 3.00 8.27
CA GLU A 11 2.36 4.01 9.33
C GLU A 11 2.52 5.44 8.80
N ARG A 12 3.47 5.66 7.90
CA ARG A 12 3.64 6.96 7.24
C ARG A 12 2.42 7.31 6.40
N LEU A 13 1.96 6.41 5.53
CA LEU A 13 0.75 6.61 4.71
C LEU A 13 -0.48 6.87 5.59
N ARG A 14 -0.61 6.20 6.74
CA ARG A 14 -1.66 6.46 7.72
C ARG A 14 -1.59 7.87 8.29
N LYS A 15 -0.40 8.29 8.76
CA LYS A 15 -0.19 9.65 9.31
C LYS A 15 -0.45 10.75 8.28
N GLU A 16 -0.15 10.49 7.01
CA GLU A 16 -0.41 11.41 5.90
C GLU A 16 -1.86 11.37 5.39
N GLY A 17 -2.74 10.52 5.96
CA GLY A 17 -4.13 10.38 5.53
C GLY A 17 -4.31 9.70 4.16
N LYS A 18 -3.25 9.06 3.64
CA LYS A 18 -3.25 8.37 2.34
C LYS A 18 -3.65 6.89 2.42
N LEU A 19 -3.60 6.29 3.62
CA LEU A 19 -4.02 4.90 3.85
C LEU A 19 -5.51 4.85 4.19
N LEU A 20 -6.33 4.23 3.33
CA LEU A 20 -7.75 4.05 3.57
C LEU A 20 -7.99 2.82 4.45
N GLU A 21 -8.58 3.01 5.62
CA GLU A 21 -8.95 1.92 6.53
C GLU A 21 -10.37 1.42 6.28
N LEU A 22 -10.50 0.15 5.88
CA LEU A 22 -11.79 -0.50 5.69
C LEU A 22 -12.43 -0.80 7.05
N LYS A 23 -13.48 -0.04 7.40
CA LYS A 23 -14.11 -0.14 8.73
C LYS A 23 -15.07 -1.31 8.89
N LYS A 24 -15.62 -1.82 7.77
CA LYS A 24 -16.57 -2.94 7.73
C LYS A 24 -15.83 -4.26 7.52
N PRO A 25 -16.29 -5.38 8.11
CA PRO A 25 -15.75 -6.69 7.81
C PRO A 25 -15.84 -7.02 6.33
N VAL A 26 -14.76 -7.57 5.77
CA VAL A 26 -14.64 -7.88 4.35
C VAL A 26 -14.27 -9.34 4.16
N SER A 27 -14.90 -10.01 3.20
CA SER A 27 -14.59 -11.40 2.85
C SER A 27 -13.29 -11.47 2.06
N LYS A 28 -12.47 -12.48 2.36
CA LYS A 28 -11.34 -12.85 1.48
C LYS A 28 -11.78 -13.42 0.14
N HIS A 29 -13.02 -13.89 0.04
CA HIS A 29 -13.59 -14.48 -1.17
C HIS A 29 -14.15 -13.38 -2.08
N LEU A 30 -13.32 -12.92 -3.01
CA LEU A 30 -13.64 -11.94 -4.07
C LEU A 30 -14.01 -10.52 -3.59
N GLU A 31 -14.55 -10.33 -2.39
CA GLU A 31 -14.94 -9.02 -1.87
C GLU A 31 -13.71 -8.10 -1.71
N LEU A 32 -12.63 -8.58 -1.11
CA LEU A 32 -11.36 -7.82 -1.05
C LEU A 32 -10.81 -7.44 -2.42
N ALA A 33 -10.88 -8.36 -3.39
CA ALA A 33 -10.40 -8.09 -4.75
C ALA A 33 -11.27 -7.03 -5.44
N GLY A 34 -12.59 -7.11 -5.28
CA GLY A 34 -13.53 -6.11 -5.78
C GLY A 34 -13.32 -4.74 -5.13
N VAL A 35 -13.09 -4.69 -3.81
CA VAL A 35 -12.76 -3.45 -3.09
C VAL A 35 -11.44 -2.87 -3.57
N ALA A 36 -10.40 -3.70 -3.73
CA ALA A 36 -9.09 -3.25 -4.22
C ALA A 36 -9.18 -2.69 -5.65
N ALA A 37 -9.94 -3.34 -6.53
CA ALA A 37 -10.17 -2.87 -7.90
C ALA A 37 -10.96 -1.55 -7.94
N ALA A 38 -12.03 -1.42 -7.13
CA ALA A 38 -12.82 -0.20 -7.05
C ALA A 38 -12.04 0.99 -6.45
N LEU A 39 -11.00 0.71 -5.68
CA LEU A 39 -10.13 1.68 -5.01
C LEU A 39 -8.72 1.69 -5.60
N ASP A 40 -8.58 1.36 -6.88
CA ASP A 40 -7.28 1.36 -7.54
C ASP A 40 -6.55 2.70 -7.36
N GLY A 41 -5.23 2.62 -7.19
CA GLY A 41 -4.36 3.75 -6.89
C GLY A 41 -4.40 4.25 -5.43
N LYS A 42 -5.31 3.76 -4.59
CA LYS A 42 -5.41 4.14 -3.17
C LYS A 42 -4.94 3.00 -2.26
N PRO A 43 -3.92 3.19 -1.40
CA PRO A 43 -3.53 2.19 -0.42
C PRO A 43 -4.71 1.88 0.52
N ILE A 44 -4.99 0.59 0.72
CA ILE A 44 -6.06 0.13 1.60
C ILE A 44 -5.49 -0.74 2.73
N PHE A 45 -6.13 -0.69 3.89
CA PHE A 45 -5.84 -1.55 5.03
C PHE A 45 -7.13 -2.10 5.65
N SER A 46 -7.11 -3.37 6.04
CA SER A 46 -8.18 -4.00 6.82
C SER A 46 -7.61 -4.98 7.84
N ASP A 47 -8.13 -4.93 9.05
CA ASP A 47 -7.92 -5.89 10.12
C ASP A 47 -9.19 -6.71 10.43
N LYS A 48 -10.25 -6.56 9.63
CA LYS A 48 -11.55 -7.22 9.81
C LYS A 48 -11.83 -8.17 8.65
N ILE A 49 -11.16 -9.31 8.64
CA ILE A 49 -11.38 -10.34 7.60
C ILE A 49 -12.36 -11.38 8.13
N LYS A 50 -13.52 -11.51 7.46
CA LYS A 50 -14.66 -12.34 7.92
C LYS A 50 -14.24 -13.78 8.24
N GLU A 51 -13.42 -14.37 7.37
CA GLU A 51 -13.00 -15.77 7.47
C GLU A 51 -11.72 -15.98 8.29
N ASN A 52 -11.03 -14.91 8.70
CA ASN A 52 -9.79 -15.01 9.47
C ASN A 52 -9.62 -13.83 10.44
N PRO A 53 -10.08 -13.95 11.69
CA PRO A 53 -10.06 -12.87 12.68
C PRO A 53 -8.67 -12.34 13.05
N HIS A 54 -7.60 -13.09 12.78
CA HIS A 54 -6.23 -12.69 13.11
C HIS A 54 -5.46 -12.15 11.91
N ALA A 55 -6.01 -12.28 10.70
CA ALA A 55 -5.40 -11.76 9.49
C ALA A 55 -5.60 -10.25 9.37
N ARG A 56 -4.58 -9.59 8.82
CA ARG A 56 -4.61 -8.19 8.42
C ARG A 56 -4.10 -8.10 7.00
N ILE A 57 -4.64 -7.18 6.23
CA ILE A 57 -4.36 -7.06 4.81
C ILE A 57 -4.08 -5.60 4.50
N ALA A 58 -3.02 -5.39 3.72
CA ALA A 58 -2.71 -4.14 3.07
C ALA A 58 -2.71 -4.37 1.56
N GLY A 59 -3.49 -3.58 0.83
CA GLY A 59 -3.65 -3.66 -0.62
C GLY A 59 -3.28 -2.35 -1.30
N ASN A 60 -3.02 -2.40 -2.60
CA ASN A 60 -2.73 -1.22 -3.44
C ASN A 60 -1.57 -0.32 -2.95
N VAL A 61 -0.70 -0.82 -2.06
CA VAL A 61 0.37 -0.04 -1.41
C VAL A 61 1.42 0.48 -2.41
N PHE A 62 1.58 -0.22 -3.54
CA PHE A 62 2.48 0.14 -4.64
C PHE A 62 1.75 0.19 -5.99
N SER A 63 0.46 0.53 -5.97
CA SER A 63 -0.41 0.53 -7.17
C SER A 63 -0.14 1.69 -8.14
N THR A 64 0.61 2.71 -7.73
CA THR A 64 0.94 3.87 -8.57
C THR A 64 2.43 4.17 -8.58
N ARG A 65 2.88 4.86 -9.63
CA ARG A 65 4.27 5.34 -9.73
C ARG A 65 4.60 6.29 -8.59
N GLU A 66 3.64 7.11 -8.17
CA GLU A 66 3.75 8.06 -7.07
C GLU A 66 4.06 7.32 -5.77
N LEU A 67 3.29 6.28 -5.42
CA LEU A 67 3.50 5.50 -4.21
C LEU A 67 4.87 4.80 -4.19
N VAL A 68 5.29 4.27 -5.34
CA VAL A 68 6.62 3.67 -5.50
C VAL A 68 7.72 4.72 -5.28
N CYS A 69 7.59 5.91 -5.89
CA CYS A 69 8.53 7.02 -5.70
C CYS A 69 8.57 7.50 -4.25
N GLU A 70 7.40 7.62 -3.60
CA GLU A 70 7.29 7.98 -2.19
C GLU A 70 8.03 6.98 -1.29
N TYR A 71 7.88 5.68 -1.55
CA TYR A 71 8.59 4.64 -0.80
C TYR A 71 10.11 4.76 -0.96
N PHE A 72 10.59 4.93 -2.18
CA PHE A 72 12.03 5.07 -2.46
C PHE A 72 12.60 6.46 -2.14
N GLY A 73 11.74 7.43 -1.77
CA GLY A 73 12.13 8.80 -1.46
C GLY A 73 12.78 9.51 -2.65
N CYS A 74 12.27 9.29 -3.86
CA CYS A 74 12.78 9.92 -5.08
C CYS A 74 11.67 10.57 -5.90
N GLY A 75 12.05 11.44 -6.83
CA GLY A 75 11.15 11.99 -7.84
C GLY A 75 10.83 10.99 -8.94
N LYS A 76 9.71 11.21 -9.66
CA LYS A 76 9.26 10.32 -10.74
C LYS A 76 10.31 10.11 -11.83
N ASN A 77 11.08 11.15 -12.16
CA ASN A 77 12.13 11.12 -13.18
C ASN A 77 13.41 10.40 -12.68
N GLU A 78 13.57 10.26 -11.37
CA GLU A 78 14.73 9.63 -10.74
C GLU A 78 14.52 8.14 -10.49
N LEU A 79 13.26 7.67 -10.49
CA LEU A 79 12.93 6.27 -10.17
C LEU A 79 13.69 5.27 -11.06
N ILE A 80 13.64 5.43 -12.39
CA ILE A 80 14.30 4.49 -13.31
C ILE A 80 15.83 4.52 -13.16
N PRO A 81 16.51 5.68 -13.19
CA PRO A 81 17.95 5.74 -12.92
C PRO A 81 18.35 5.12 -11.59
N LYS A 82 17.58 5.38 -10.52
CA LYS A 82 17.83 4.84 -9.17
C LYS A 82 17.75 3.31 -9.15
N LEU A 83 16.76 2.73 -9.81
CA LEU A 83 16.61 1.28 -9.90
C LEU A 83 17.74 0.63 -10.70
N ILE A 84 18.11 1.21 -11.85
CA ILE A 84 19.23 0.72 -12.68
C ILE A 84 20.53 0.70 -11.87
N ASN A 85 20.82 1.78 -11.14
CA ASN A 85 22.04 1.88 -10.32
C ASN A 85 22.08 0.87 -9.17
N ALA A 86 20.94 0.35 -8.71
CA ALA A 86 20.89 -0.61 -7.61
C ALA A 86 21.01 -2.08 -8.07
N ILE A 87 20.79 -2.35 -9.36
CA ILE A 87 20.89 -3.69 -9.95
C ILE A 87 22.34 -3.99 -10.40
N ASN A 88 23.05 -2.96 -10.87
CA ASN A 88 24.46 -3.05 -11.26
C ASN A 88 25.39 -3.05 -10.06
#